data_AF-A0A0F4KR48-F1
#
_entry.id   AF-A0A0F4KR48-F1
#
_cell.length_a   1.000
_cell.length_b   1.000
_cell.length_c   1.000
_cell.angle_alpha   90.00
_cell.angle_beta   90.00
_cell.angle_gamma   90.00
#
_symmetry.space_group_name_H-M   'P 1'
#
loop_
_entity.id
_entity.type
_entity.pdbx_description
1 polymer ?
#
loop_
_entity_poly.entity_id
_entity_poly.type
_entity_poly.pdbx_seq_one_letter_code
_entity_poly.pdbx_strand_id
1 'polypeptide(L)'
;MNNNDKLLHLLQGEEQLQKLMPEYLQQLKQQTQQRQQTRLLVKQAHRQLQNLQRQIKQQLKKAAQQNHQVQQQWQLMQQQAMSLEQQYWARYHQPCKLFQEISALNLETTTLKQLAVWSQNLPTDSQLPLKLFQKRLQKLANATLLTSQQQAYLRTSDLQLAQLINCLSSYTRYRQVASRKIAQKLEQIQQNLTLAALSSSPTWCHTLQKVQQTLTTLPVIMPPKTQPLLAVIHAIRKPQYYVKRGYTVLQVVQPVYAALTRLRQNITNQAHYRGMSNAWQNYQLAMQDLRQYYQEHYWQSGGTPHNFHGHDNR
;
A
#
# COMPACT_ATOMS: atom_id res chain seq x y z
N MET A 1 19.80 39.85 37.82
CA MET A 1 19.79 40.07 36.36
C MET A 1 18.84 41.19 36.04
N ASN A 2 19.38 42.24 35.44
CA ASN A 2 18.60 43.37 34.93
C ASN A 2 17.85 42.94 33.64
N ASN A 3 17.06 43.84 33.05
CA ASN A 3 16.35 43.52 31.80
C ASN A 3 17.30 43.35 30.61
N ASN A 4 18.39 44.13 30.53
CA ASN A 4 19.42 44.01 29.48
C ASN A 4 20.00 42.58 29.43
N ASP A 5 20.41 42.02 30.57
CA ASP A 5 20.96 40.67 30.67
C ASP A 5 19.96 39.60 30.19
N LYS A 6 18.67 39.83 30.45
CA LYS A 6 17.58 38.92 30.05
C LYS A 6 17.29 39.00 28.55
N LEU A 7 17.37 40.20 27.98
CA LEU A 7 17.26 40.42 26.54
C LEU A 7 18.42 39.77 25.79
N LEU A 8 19.64 39.96 26.29
CA LEU A 8 20.84 39.29 25.76
C LEU A 8 20.72 37.76 25.82
N HIS A 9 20.19 37.22 26.92
CA HIS A 9 19.93 35.77 27.04
C HIS A 9 18.96 35.26 25.95
N LEU A 10 17.92 36.02 25.61
CA LEU A 10 17.01 35.68 24.52
C LEU A 10 17.69 35.71 23.16
N LEU A 11 18.52 36.72 22.89
CA LEU A 11 19.28 36.86 21.64
C LEU A 11 20.33 35.74 21.48
N GLN A 12 21.07 35.40 22.53
CA GLN A 12 22.01 34.28 22.52
C GLN A 12 21.30 32.93 22.29
N GLY A 13 20.12 32.77 22.90
CA GLY A 13 19.27 31.60 22.66
C GLY A 13 18.79 31.49 21.22
N GLU A 14 18.42 32.62 20.60
CA GLU A 14 18.05 32.68 19.19
C GLU A 14 19.21 32.23 18.31
N GLU A 15 20.43 32.71 18.54
CA GLU A 15 21.61 32.31 17.75
C GLU A 15 21.85 30.80 17.78
N GLN A 16 21.67 30.18 18.94
CA GLN A 16 21.77 28.72 19.08
C GLN A 16 20.65 28.01 18.29
N LEU A 17 19.42 28.51 18.35
CA LEU A 17 18.31 27.96 17.56
C LEU A 17 18.53 28.15 16.06
N GLN A 18 19.05 29.29 15.61
CA GLN A 18 19.35 29.57 14.21
C GLN A 18 20.38 28.60 13.62
N LYS A 19 21.31 28.08 14.45
CA LYS A 19 22.27 27.04 14.03
C LYS A 19 21.62 25.67 13.82
N LEU A 20 20.64 25.31 14.65
CA LEU A 20 20.04 23.97 14.68
C LEU A 20 18.77 23.83 13.82
N MET A 21 17.99 24.91 13.71
CA MET A 21 16.68 24.91 13.06
C MET A 21 16.71 24.63 11.55
N PRO A 22 17.67 25.18 10.75
CA PRO A 22 17.73 24.90 9.32
C PRO A 22 17.88 23.41 9.01
N GLU A 23 18.79 22.72 9.70
CA GLU A 23 19.00 21.28 9.52
C GLU A 23 17.74 20.49 9.92
N TYR A 24 17.14 20.83 11.06
CA TYR A 24 15.90 20.19 11.52
C TYR A 24 14.75 20.36 10.52
N LEU A 25 14.57 21.56 9.97
CA LEU A 25 13.55 21.84 8.95
C LEU A 25 13.85 21.09 7.64
N GLN A 26 15.11 21.00 7.23
CA GLN A 26 15.51 20.22 6.05
C GLN A 26 15.18 18.74 6.24
N GLN A 27 15.48 18.15 7.40
CA GLN A 27 15.11 16.78 7.73
C GLN A 27 13.58 16.57 7.69
N LEU A 28 12.78 17.50 8.26
CA LEU A 28 11.32 17.44 8.17
C LEU A 28 10.78 17.57 6.74
N LYS A 29 11.42 18.39 5.90
CA LYS A 29 11.07 18.56 4.48
C LYS A 29 11.32 17.27 3.71
N GLN A 30 12.51 16.67 3.88
CA GLN A 30 12.86 15.38 3.29
C GLN A 30 11.88 14.28 3.72
N GLN A 31 11.52 14.20 5.00
CA GLN A 31 10.52 13.23 5.47
C GLN A 31 9.16 13.43 4.82
N THR A 32 8.74 14.68 4.61
CA THR A 32 7.46 14.98 3.95
C THR A 32 7.49 14.52 2.48
N GLN A 33 8.58 14.78 1.77
CA GLN A 33 8.78 14.32 0.39
C GLN A 33 8.81 12.79 0.32
N GLN A 34 9.55 12.12 1.20
CA GLN A 34 9.59 10.66 1.29
C GLN A 34 8.20 10.08 1.57
N ARG A 35 7.43 10.65 2.52
CA ARG A 35 6.04 10.22 2.79
C ARG A 35 5.15 10.35 1.56
N GLN A 36 5.30 11.43 0.79
CA GLN A 36 4.54 11.62 -0.44
C GLN A 36 4.92 10.58 -1.51
N GLN A 37 6.21 10.34 -1.71
CA GLN A 37 6.69 9.32 -2.65
C GLN A 37 6.21 7.92 -2.25
N THR A 38 6.32 7.55 -0.97
CA THR A 38 5.82 6.26 -0.47
C THR A 38 4.31 6.12 -0.67
N ARG A 39 3.52 7.19 -0.45
CA ARG A 39 2.08 7.17 -0.74
C ARG A 39 1.78 6.90 -2.20
N LEU A 40 2.56 7.48 -3.13
CA LEU A 40 2.40 7.24 -4.56
C LEU A 40 2.74 5.78 -4.92
N LEU A 41 3.84 5.25 -4.40
CA LEU A 41 4.26 3.86 -4.64
C LEU A 41 3.23 2.85 -4.09
N VAL A 42 2.71 3.07 -2.88
CA VAL A 42 1.65 2.24 -2.30
C VAL A 42 0.37 2.28 -3.15
N LYS A 43 -0.02 3.47 -3.65
CA LYS A 43 -1.18 3.60 -4.57
C LYS A 43 -0.95 2.88 -5.89
N GLN A 44 0.26 2.93 -6.43
CA GLN A 44 0.60 2.21 -7.66
C GLN A 44 0.53 0.70 -7.45
N ALA A 45 1.13 0.18 -6.38
CA ALA A 45 1.06 -1.22 -5.99
C ALA A 45 -0.40 -1.68 -5.80
N HIS A 46 -1.22 -0.87 -5.11
CA HIS A 46 -2.64 -1.16 -4.95
C HIS A 46 -3.38 -1.32 -6.28
N ARG A 47 -3.16 -0.40 -7.25
CA ARG A 47 -3.76 -0.49 -8.58
C ARG A 47 -3.29 -1.72 -9.35
N GLN A 48 -2.00 -2.06 -9.27
CA GLN A 48 -1.45 -3.24 -9.93
C GLN A 48 -2.09 -4.53 -9.40
N LEU A 49 -2.24 -4.65 -8.07
CA LEU A 49 -2.90 -5.79 -7.46
C LEU A 49 -4.39 -5.85 -7.78
N GLN A 50 -5.10 -4.71 -7.85
CA GLN A 50 -6.50 -4.67 -8.30
C GLN A 50 -6.65 -5.18 -9.75
N ASN A 51 -5.74 -4.79 -10.64
CA ASN A 51 -5.76 -5.26 -12.02
C ASN A 51 -5.51 -6.77 -12.10
N LEU A 52 -4.54 -7.28 -11.34
CA LEU A 52 -4.28 -8.71 -11.24
C LEU A 52 -5.51 -9.47 -10.70
N GLN A 53 -6.15 -8.95 -9.66
CA GLN A 53 -7.36 -9.54 -9.10
C GLN A 53 -8.50 -9.62 -10.13
N ARG A 54 -8.71 -8.55 -10.92
CA ARG A 54 -9.70 -8.54 -12.00
C ARG A 54 -9.40 -9.62 -13.05
N GLN A 55 -8.13 -9.79 -13.41
CA GLN A 55 -7.70 -10.84 -14.35
C GLN A 55 -7.99 -12.24 -13.81
N ILE A 56 -7.69 -12.50 -12.54
CA ILE A 56 -8.02 -13.79 -11.88
C ILE A 56 -9.53 -14.05 -11.89
N LYS A 57 -10.34 -13.05 -11.53
CA LYS A 57 -11.82 -13.18 -11.57
C LYS A 57 -12.34 -13.45 -12.98
N GLN A 58 -11.78 -12.81 -14.00
CA GLN A 58 -12.13 -13.08 -15.39
C GLN A 58 -11.79 -14.51 -15.79
N GLN A 59 -10.63 -15.04 -15.36
CA GLN A 59 -10.25 -16.42 -15.63
C GLN A 59 -11.17 -17.42 -14.92
N LEU A 60 -11.51 -17.16 -13.65
CA LEU A 60 -12.49 -17.98 -12.92
C LEU A 60 -13.85 -17.98 -13.62
N LYS A 61 -14.32 -16.82 -14.12
CA LYS A 61 -15.58 -16.73 -14.85
C LYS A 61 -15.53 -17.49 -16.18
N LYS A 62 -14.43 -17.36 -16.95
CA LYS A 62 -14.23 -18.10 -18.21
C LYS A 62 -14.21 -19.62 -17.95
N ALA A 63 -13.49 -20.06 -16.93
CA ALA A 63 -13.43 -21.47 -16.56
C ALA A 63 -14.80 -22.01 -16.13
N ALA A 64 -15.57 -21.25 -15.34
CA ALA A 64 -16.93 -21.64 -14.97
C ALA A 64 -17.85 -21.78 -16.20
N GLN A 65 -17.75 -20.85 -17.16
CA GLN A 65 -18.51 -20.91 -18.41
C GLN A 65 -18.09 -22.11 -19.27
N GLN A 66 -16.79 -22.37 -19.41
CA GLN A 66 -16.27 -23.52 -20.15
C GLN A 66 -16.68 -24.85 -19.50
N ASN A 67 -16.58 -24.97 -18.17
CA ASN A 67 -17.04 -26.14 -17.43
C ASN A 67 -18.54 -26.38 -17.66
N HIS A 68 -19.36 -25.32 -17.61
CA HIS A 68 -20.79 -25.44 -17.88
C HIS A 68 -21.06 -25.89 -19.32
N GLN A 69 -20.38 -25.32 -20.31
CA GLN A 69 -20.50 -25.74 -21.70
C GLN A 69 -20.08 -27.20 -21.91
N VAL A 70 -18.97 -27.64 -21.30
CA VAL A 70 -18.53 -29.03 -21.36
C VAL A 70 -19.57 -29.95 -20.73
N GLN A 71 -20.12 -29.58 -19.58
CA GLN A 71 -21.15 -30.38 -18.91
C GLN A 71 -22.42 -30.52 -19.76
N GLN A 72 -22.85 -29.46 -20.42
CA GLN A 72 -23.96 -29.52 -21.38
C GLN A 72 -23.63 -30.42 -22.59
N GLN A 73 -22.44 -30.27 -23.17
CA GLN A 73 -22.00 -31.11 -24.30
C GLN A 73 -21.88 -32.59 -23.89
N TRP A 74 -21.46 -32.87 -22.66
CA TRP A 74 -21.40 -34.22 -22.11
C TRP A 74 -22.78 -34.86 -22.01
N GLN A 75 -23.76 -34.14 -21.44
CA GLN A 75 -25.14 -34.63 -21.35
C GLN A 75 -25.74 -34.93 -22.73
N LEU A 76 -25.53 -34.03 -23.70
CA LEU A 76 -25.96 -34.25 -25.09
C LEU A 76 -25.25 -35.46 -25.74
N MET A 77 -23.98 -35.68 -25.42
CA MET A 77 -23.23 -36.84 -25.89
C MET A 77 -23.76 -38.14 -25.27
N GLN A 78 -24.06 -38.17 -23.97
CA GLN A 78 -24.65 -39.34 -23.29
C GLN A 78 -26.01 -39.70 -23.90
N GLN A 79 -26.88 -38.71 -24.13
CA GLN A 79 -28.17 -38.91 -24.80
C GLN A 79 -28.00 -39.49 -26.21
N GLN A 80 -27.02 -38.98 -26.96
CA GLN A 80 -26.74 -39.47 -28.30
C GLN A 80 -26.15 -40.90 -28.27
N ALA A 81 -25.31 -41.23 -27.29
CA ALA A 81 -24.78 -42.58 -27.11
C ALA A 81 -25.92 -43.58 -26.81
N MET A 82 -26.86 -43.23 -25.94
CA MET A 82 -28.04 -44.06 -25.66
C MET A 82 -28.91 -44.28 -26.91
N SER A 83 -29.13 -43.24 -27.72
CA SER A 83 -29.87 -43.36 -28.97
C SER A 83 -29.16 -44.23 -30.00
N LEU A 84 -27.83 -44.09 -30.14
CA LEU A 84 -27.01 -44.93 -31.00
C LEU A 84 -27.00 -46.39 -30.54
N GLU A 85 -26.98 -46.65 -29.23
CA GLU A 85 -27.08 -47.99 -28.67
C GLU A 85 -28.41 -48.66 -29.02
N GLN A 86 -29.53 -47.93 -28.93
CA GLN A 86 -30.84 -48.45 -29.34
C GLN A 86 -30.88 -48.80 -30.83
N GLN A 87 -30.31 -47.94 -31.69
CA GLN A 87 -30.23 -48.19 -33.13
C GLN A 87 -29.32 -49.38 -33.45
N TYR A 88 -28.19 -49.50 -32.74
CA TYR A 88 -27.26 -50.61 -32.87
C TYR A 88 -27.92 -51.94 -32.45
N TRP A 89 -28.60 -51.95 -31.29
CA TRP A 89 -29.34 -53.12 -30.82
C TRP A 89 -30.44 -53.55 -31.78
N ALA A 90 -31.21 -52.61 -32.34
CA ALA A 90 -32.28 -52.91 -33.29
C ALA A 90 -31.76 -53.62 -34.56
N ARG A 91 -30.50 -53.39 -34.94
CA ARG A 91 -29.87 -54.00 -36.13
C ARG A 91 -29.14 -55.29 -35.83
N TYR A 92 -28.40 -55.34 -34.74
CA TYR A 92 -27.46 -56.42 -34.46
C TYR A 92 -27.89 -57.33 -33.30
N HIS A 93 -28.96 -56.98 -32.59
CA HIS A 93 -29.48 -57.69 -31.40
C HIS A 93 -28.42 -57.95 -30.32
N GLN A 94 -27.40 -57.09 -30.26
CA GLN A 94 -26.30 -57.15 -29.31
C GLN A 94 -25.92 -55.74 -28.86
N PRO A 95 -25.43 -55.56 -27.62
CA PRO A 95 -25.08 -54.25 -27.11
C PRO A 95 -23.71 -53.79 -27.61
N CYS A 96 -23.57 -52.49 -27.88
CA CYS A 96 -22.26 -51.90 -28.14
C CYS A 96 -21.65 -51.44 -26.81
N LYS A 97 -20.65 -52.19 -26.32
CA LYS A 97 -19.93 -51.88 -25.07
C LYS A 97 -19.49 -50.42 -24.99
N LEU A 98 -19.05 -49.84 -26.11
CA LEU A 98 -18.54 -48.48 -26.18
C LEU A 98 -19.65 -47.43 -25.96
N PHE A 99 -20.85 -47.63 -26.50
CA PHE A 99 -21.97 -46.73 -26.24
C PHE A 99 -22.50 -46.86 -24.81
N GLN A 100 -22.50 -48.08 -24.26
CA GLN A 100 -22.86 -48.31 -22.86
C GLN A 100 -21.88 -47.62 -21.91
N GLU A 101 -20.58 -47.80 -22.12
CA GLU A 101 -19.52 -47.15 -21.34
C GLU A 101 -19.69 -45.62 -21.37
N ILE A 102 -19.86 -45.03 -22.56
CA ILE A 102 -20.03 -43.57 -22.69
C ILE A 102 -21.32 -43.08 -22.00
N SER A 103 -22.42 -43.84 -22.10
CA SER A 103 -23.69 -43.46 -21.46
C SER A 103 -23.65 -43.50 -19.94
N ALA A 104 -22.87 -44.43 -19.36
CA ALA A 104 -22.79 -44.66 -17.92
C ALA A 104 -21.69 -43.85 -17.21
N LEU A 105 -20.77 -43.22 -17.95
CA LEU A 105 -19.60 -42.56 -17.37
C LEU A 105 -19.88 -41.18 -16.80
N ASN A 106 -19.16 -40.86 -15.72
CA ASN A 106 -19.23 -39.57 -15.06
C ASN A 106 -18.09 -38.67 -15.54
N LEU A 107 -18.38 -37.38 -15.75
CA LEU A 107 -17.42 -36.43 -16.33
C LEU A 107 -16.14 -36.32 -15.48
N GLU A 108 -16.27 -36.44 -14.16
CA GLU A 108 -15.18 -36.25 -13.19
C GLU A 108 -14.14 -37.38 -13.18
N THR A 109 -14.51 -38.58 -13.64
CA THR A 109 -13.61 -39.76 -13.68
C THR A 109 -13.04 -40.02 -15.07
N THR A 110 -13.51 -39.30 -16.09
CA THR A 110 -13.14 -39.55 -17.48
C THR A 110 -11.89 -38.77 -17.87
N THR A 111 -10.81 -39.46 -18.22
CA THR A 111 -9.56 -38.82 -18.65
C THR A 111 -9.61 -38.44 -20.14
N LEU A 112 -8.93 -37.35 -20.52
CA LEU A 112 -8.78 -36.93 -21.93
C LEU A 112 -8.25 -38.05 -22.84
N LYS A 113 -7.44 -38.97 -22.29
CA LYS A 113 -6.94 -40.14 -23.01
C LYS A 113 -8.04 -41.15 -23.35
N GLN A 114 -9.01 -41.37 -22.45
CA GLN A 114 -10.14 -42.26 -22.71
C GLN A 114 -11.05 -41.72 -23.83
N LEU A 115 -11.28 -40.40 -23.86
CA LEU A 115 -12.06 -39.76 -24.93
C LEU A 115 -11.41 -39.90 -26.31
N ALA A 116 -10.07 -39.80 -26.38
CA ALA A 116 -9.32 -40.00 -27.61
C ALA A 116 -9.43 -41.46 -28.11
N VAL A 117 -9.29 -42.43 -27.21
CA VAL A 117 -9.43 -43.86 -27.52
C VAL A 117 -10.84 -44.19 -28.02
N TRP A 118 -11.88 -43.68 -27.38
CA TRP A 118 -13.25 -43.91 -27.84
C TRP A 118 -13.53 -43.30 -29.21
N SER A 119 -12.94 -42.14 -29.53
CA SER A 119 -13.11 -41.52 -30.85
C SER A 119 -12.51 -42.32 -32.00
N GLN A 120 -11.51 -43.17 -31.71
CA GLN A 120 -10.81 -44.03 -32.66
C GLN A 120 -11.47 -45.41 -32.79
N ASN A 121 -12.13 -45.89 -31.73
CA ASN A 121 -12.75 -47.22 -31.68
C ASN A 121 -14.26 -47.23 -32.01
N LEU A 122 -14.78 -46.17 -32.62
CA LEU A 122 -16.19 -46.13 -33.05
C LEU A 122 -16.44 -47.20 -34.14
N PRO A 123 -17.60 -47.87 -34.13
CA PRO A 123 -17.94 -48.85 -35.16
C PRO A 123 -17.94 -48.21 -36.56
N THR A 124 -17.45 -48.91 -37.58
CA THR A 124 -17.33 -48.38 -38.95
C THR A 124 -18.63 -48.46 -39.77
N ASP A 125 -19.79 -48.59 -39.13
CA ASP A 125 -21.08 -48.70 -39.82
C ASP A 125 -21.51 -47.36 -40.44
N SER A 126 -21.47 -47.30 -41.78
CA SER A 126 -21.90 -46.17 -42.60
C SER A 126 -23.37 -45.77 -42.41
N GLN A 127 -24.22 -46.69 -41.93
CA GLN A 127 -25.64 -46.45 -41.72
C GLN A 127 -25.96 -45.87 -40.33
N LEU A 128 -24.96 -45.70 -39.45
CA LEU A 128 -25.12 -45.00 -38.17
C LEU A 128 -24.64 -43.54 -38.31
N PRO A 129 -25.34 -42.56 -37.68
CA PRO A 129 -24.98 -41.15 -37.77
C PRO A 129 -23.79 -40.78 -36.87
N LEU A 130 -22.65 -41.46 -37.05
CA LEU A 130 -21.47 -41.39 -36.17
C LEU A 130 -20.63 -40.13 -36.34
N LYS A 131 -20.70 -39.47 -37.51
CA LYS A 131 -19.93 -38.24 -37.78
C LYS A 131 -20.18 -37.13 -36.76
N LEU A 132 -21.44 -36.92 -36.38
CA LEU A 132 -21.81 -35.90 -35.40
C LEU A 132 -21.33 -36.27 -33.99
N PHE A 133 -21.40 -37.54 -33.63
CA PHE A 133 -20.94 -38.08 -32.35
C PHE A 133 -19.42 -37.95 -32.21
N GLN A 134 -18.66 -38.34 -33.24
CA GLN A 134 -17.20 -38.22 -33.28
C GLN A 134 -16.73 -36.76 -33.17
N LYS A 135 -17.41 -35.84 -33.86
CA LYS A 135 -17.12 -34.40 -33.76
C LYS A 135 -17.34 -33.86 -32.34
N ARG A 136 -18.37 -34.34 -31.63
CA ARG A 136 -18.65 -33.96 -30.24
C ARG A 136 -17.60 -34.52 -29.27
N LEU A 137 -17.20 -35.79 -29.44
CA LEU A 137 -16.11 -36.40 -28.68
C LEU A 137 -14.79 -35.64 -28.84
N GLN A 138 -14.40 -35.29 -30.08
CA GLN A 138 -13.20 -34.50 -30.33
C GLN A 138 -13.28 -33.10 -29.70
N LYS A 139 -14.45 -32.45 -29.76
CA LYS A 139 -14.64 -31.14 -29.13
C LYS A 139 -14.49 -31.21 -27.60
N LEU A 140 -14.99 -32.26 -26.98
CA LEU A 140 -14.81 -32.53 -25.54
C LEU A 140 -13.36 -32.87 -25.19
N ALA A 141 -12.70 -33.69 -26.01
CA ALA A 141 -11.30 -34.07 -25.82
C ALA A 141 -10.32 -32.90 -25.96
N ASN A 142 -10.68 -31.88 -26.75
CA ASN A 142 -9.87 -30.68 -26.95
C ASN A 142 -10.23 -29.54 -25.98
N ALA A 143 -11.23 -29.72 -25.10
CA ALA A 143 -11.60 -28.70 -24.13
C ALA A 143 -10.57 -28.63 -23.00
N THR A 144 -9.80 -27.55 -22.93
CA THR A 144 -8.97 -27.25 -21.75
C THR A 144 -9.85 -26.77 -20.60
N LEU A 145 -9.98 -27.59 -19.56
CA LEU A 145 -10.68 -27.24 -18.33
C LEU A 145 -9.66 -27.02 -17.22
N LEU A 146 -9.88 -25.98 -16.43
CA LEU A 146 -9.18 -25.88 -15.15
C LEU A 146 -9.70 -26.99 -14.24
N THR A 147 -8.78 -27.81 -13.71
CA THR A 147 -9.12 -28.84 -12.73
C THR A 147 -9.71 -28.20 -11.48
N SER A 148 -10.48 -28.96 -10.70
CA SER A 148 -11.04 -28.49 -9.41
C SER A 148 -9.96 -27.92 -8.49
N GLN A 149 -8.78 -28.56 -8.47
CA GLN A 149 -7.61 -28.12 -7.72
C GLN A 149 -7.05 -26.78 -8.23
N GLN A 150 -6.92 -26.59 -9.56
CA GLN A 150 -6.47 -25.32 -10.14
C GLN A 150 -7.44 -24.17 -9.84
N GLN A 151 -8.75 -24.44 -9.90
CA GLN A 151 -9.77 -23.46 -9.51
C GLN A 151 -9.70 -23.10 -8.02
N ALA A 152 -9.40 -24.07 -7.15
CA ALA A 152 -9.20 -23.82 -5.73
C ALA A 152 -8.00 -22.89 -5.48
N TYR A 153 -6.86 -23.13 -6.13
CA TYR A 153 -5.69 -22.22 -6.04
C TYR A 153 -6.01 -20.79 -6.50
N LEU A 154 -6.79 -20.65 -7.57
CA LEU A 154 -7.24 -19.34 -8.06
C LEU A 154 -8.15 -18.61 -7.07
N ARG A 155 -9.13 -19.31 -6.48
CA ARG A 155 -10.04 -18.73 -5.48
C ARG A 155 -9.28 -18.29 -4.23
N THR A 156 -8.34 -19.10 -3.76
CA THR A 156 -7.45 -18.76 -2.65
C THR A 156 -6.63 -17.52 -2.97
N SER A 157 -6.07 -17.44 -4.19
CA SER A 157 -5.31 -16.27 -4.65
C SER A 157 -6.17 -15.00 -4.72
N ASP A 158 -7.41 -15.08 -5.22
CA ASP A 158 -8.34 -13.95 -5.26
C ASP A 158 -8.64 -13.41 -3.85
N LEU A 159 -8.88 -14.31 -2.89
CA LEU A 159 -9.16 -13.94 -1.51
C LEU A 159 -7.94 -13.31 -0.82
N GLN A 160 -6.76 -13.90 -1.00
CA GLN A 160 -5.51 -13.35 -0.47
C GLN A 160 -5.19 -11.98 -1.09
N LEU A 161 -5.41 -11.79 -2.38
CA LEU A 161 -5.27 -10.50 -3.05
C LEU A 161 -6.27 -9.47 -2.52
N ALA A 162 -7.53 -9.84 -2.31
CA ALA A 162 -8.53 -8.95 -1.72
C ALA A 162 -8.09 -8.41 -0.36
N GLN A 163 -7.55 -9.29 0.50
CA GLN A 163 -7.01 -8.90 1.80
C GLN A 163 -5.83 -7.93 1.66
N LEU A 164 -4.86 -8.21 0.77
CA LEU A 164 -3.72 -7.32 0.52
C LEU A 164 -4.15 -5.96 -0.04
N ILE A 165 -5.09 -5.94 -0.98
CA ILE A 165 -5.65 -4.72 -1.56
C ILE A 165 -6.29 -3.86 -0.46
N ASN A 166 -7.00 -4.48 0.49
CA ASN A 166 -7.57 -3.77 1.63
C ASN A 166 -6.52 -3.20 2.59
N CYS A 167 -5.40 -3.91 2.80
CA CYS A 167 -4.26 -3.40 3.56
C CYS A 167 -3.59 -2.20 2.87
N LEU A 168 -3.55 -2.21 1.54
CA LEU A 168 -2.92 -1.17 0.72
C LEU A 168 -3.88 -0.04 0.31
N SER A 169 -5.13 -0.06 0.77
CA SER A 169 -6.13 0.97 0.43
C SER A 169 -5.79 2.35 0.99
N SER A 170 -4.97 2.42 2.04
CA SER A 170 -4.40 3.66 2.54
C SER A 170 -2.98 3.46 3.06
N TYR A 171 -2.19 4.54 3.01
CA TYR A 171 -0.84 4.57 3.58
C TYR A 171 -0.84 4.28 5.09
N THR A 172 -1.85 4.74 5.81
CA THR A 172 -1.99 4.50 7.26
C THR A 172 -2.15 3.01 7.55
N ARG A 173 -3.01 2.31 6.79
CA ARG A 173 -3.19 0.86 6.93
C ARG A 173 -1.95 0.08 6.50
N TYR A 174 -1.31 0.48 5.40
CA TYR A 174 -0.04 -0.12 4.98
C TYR A 174 1.00 -0.06 6.11
N ARG A 175 1.16 1.10 6.77
CA ARG A 175 2.12 1.28 7.86
C ARG A 175 1.86 0.40 9.09
N GLN A 176 0.60 0.01 9.32
CA GLN A 176 0.22 -0.88 10.42
C GLN A 176 0.57 -2.35 10.15
N VAL A 177 0.77 -2.72 8.88
CA VAL A 177 1.10 -4.09 8.49
C VAL A 177 2.60 -4.22 8.33
N ALA A 178 3.21 -5.15 9.06
CA ALA A 178 4.63 -5.45 8.91
C ALA A 178 4.96 -5.83 7.46
N SER A 179 5.99 -5.20 6.88
CA SER A 179 6.44 -5.43 5.50
C SER A 179 6.71 -6.92 5.22
N ARG A 180 7.24 -7.65 6.20
CA ARG A 180 7.46 -9.09 6.14
C ARG A 180 6.18 -9.90 5.91
N LYS A 181 5.06 -9.51 6.54
CA LYS A 181 3.76 -10.18 6.35
C LYS A 181 3.21 -9.95 4.94
N ILE A 182 3.43 -8.76 4.37
CA ILE A 182 3.04 -8.45 2.98
C ILE A 182 3.86 -9.30 2.01
N ALA A 183 5.18 -9.37 2.20
CA ALA A 183 6.06 -10.18 1.35
C ALA A 183 5.68 -11.65 1.35
N GLN A 184 5.45 -12.24 2.53
CA GLN A 184 5.02 -13.64 2.67
C GLN A 184 3.69 -13.90 1.95
N LYS A 185 2.71 -12.99 2.07
CA LYS A 185 1.44 -13.13 1.35
C LYS A 185 1.61 -13.05 -0.17
N LEU A 186 2.45 -12.15 -0.67
CA LEU A 186 2.72 -12.03 -2.10
C LEU A 186 3.39 -13.30 -2.66
N GLU A 187 4.33 -13.89 -1.90
CA GLU A 187 4.97 -15.16 -2.25
C GLU A 187 3.98 -16.33 -2.31
N GLN A 188 3.09 -16.44 -1.31
CA GLN A 188 2.02 -17.45 -1.31
C GLN A 188 1.09 -17.30 -2.52
N ILE A 189 0.71 -16.07 -2.88
CA ILE A 189 -0.10 -15.81 -4.06
C ILE A 189 0.65 -16.25 -5.33
N GLN A 190 1.95 -15.93 -5.43
CA GLN A 190 2.76 -16.33 -6.56
C GLN A 190 2.85 -17.86 -6.71
N GLN A 191 3.03 -18.59 -5.60
CA GLN A 191 3.02 -20.06 -5.59
C GLN A 191 1.68 -20.62 -6.06
N ASN A 192 0.56 -20.11 -5.53
CA ASN A 192 -0.78 -20.54 -5.92
C ASN A 192 -1.06 -20.29 -7.41
N LEU A 193 -0.66 -19.14 -7.95
CA LEU A 193 -0.83 -18.84 -9.37
C LEU A 193 0.03 -19.73 -10.28
N THR A 194 1.21 -20.13 -9.79
CA THR A 194 2.09 -21.07 -10.50
C THR A 194 1.46 -22.46 -10.55
N LEU A 195 0.93 -22.94 -9.41
CA LEU A 195 0.22 -24.23 -9.30
C LEU A 195 -1.09 -24.27 -10.10
N ALA A 196 -1.75 -23.13 -10.27
CA ALA A 196 -2.93 -23.00 -11.13
C ALA A 196 -2.62 -23.12 -12.64
N ALA A 197 -1.36 -23.38 -13.03
CA ALA A 197 -0.88 -23.50 -14.41
C ALA A 197 -1.20 -22.29 -15.32
N LEU A 198 -1.45 -21.12 -14.69
CA LEU A 198 -1.54 -19.84 -15.39
C LEU A 198 -0.16 -19.20 -15.57
N SER A 199 0.89 -19.91 -15.18
CA SER A 199 2.31 -19.58 -15.35
C SER A 199 2.74 -19.40 -16.81
N SER A 200 1.89 -19.76 -17.79
CA SER A 200 2.08 -19.41 -19.19
C SER A 200 1.91 -17.92 -19.49
N SER A 201 1.37 -17.12 -18.55
CA SER A 201 1.38 -15.65 -18.63
C SER A 201 2.53 -15.05 -17.79
N PRO A 202 3.69 -14.74 -18.39
CA PRO A 202 4.84 -14.14 -17.68
C PRO A 202 4.52 -12.80 -17.00
N THR A 203 3.40 -12.17 -17.38
CA THR A 203 3.00 -10.85 -16.91
C THR A 203 2.61 -10.81 -15.43
N TRP A 204 2.07 -11.89 -14.86
CA TRP A 204 1.58 -11.90 -13.48
C TRP A 204 2.70 -12.06 -12.47
N CYS A 205 3.62 -12.98 -12.71
CA CYS A 205 4.81 -13.18 -11.89
C CYS A 205 5.65 -11.90 -11.84
N HIS A 206 5.86 -11.25 -13.00
CA HIS A 206 6.55 -9.98 -13.06
C HIS A 206 5.82 -8.87 -12.28
N THR A 207 4.49 -8.80 -12.37
CA THR A 207 3.70 -7.81 -11.61
C THR A 207 3.82 -8.02 -10.11
N LEU A 208 3.73 -9.26 -9.63
CA LEU A 208 3.85 -9.59 -8.20
C LEU A 208 5.27 -9.31 -7.69
N GLN A 209 6.31 -9.71 -8.42
CA GLN A 209 7.70 -9.42 -8.08
C GLN A 209 7.97 -7.91 -8.01
N LYS A 210 7.48 -7.15 -9.00
CA LYS A 210 7.63 -5.70 -9.01
C LYS A 210 6.93 -5.05 -7.81
N VAL A 211 5.71 -5.50 -7.48
CA VAL A 211 4.98 -5.02 -6.30
C VAL A 211 5.72 -5.38 -5.01
N GLN A 212 6.22 -6.61 -4.90
CA GLN A 212 6.98 -7.07 -3.75
C GLN A 212 8.24 -6.21 -3.55
N GLN A 213 9.07 -6.06 -4.59
CA GLN A 213 10.25 -5.21 -4.58
C GLN A 213 9.91 -3.77 -4.19
N THR A 214 8.84 -3.21 -4.78
CA THR A 214 8.40 -1.85 -4.47
C THR A 214 8.03 -1.70 -3.00
N LEU A 215 7.33 -2.67 -2.41
CA LEU A 215 6.82 -2.57 -1.04
C LEU A 215 7.86 -2.92 0.04
N THR A 216 8.85 -3.76 -0.27
CA THR A 216 9.91 -4.16 0.66
C THR A 216 11.08 -3.17 0.71
N THR A 217 11.29 -2.39 -0.35
CA THR A 217 12.37 -1.39 -0.45
C THR A 217 11.97 0.01 0.03
N LEU A 218 10.73 0.19 0.51
CA LEU A 218 10.26 1.49 0.98
C LEU A 218 11.09 1.98 2.18
N PRO A 219 11.54 3.25 2.18
CA PRO A 219 12.38 3.78 3.23
C PRO A 219 11.63 3.84 4.57
N VAL A 220 12.32 3.46 5.65
CA VAL A 220 11.83 3.66 7.02
C VAL A 220 12.00 5.14 7.38
N ILE A 221 10.89 5.83 7.56
CA ILE A 221 10.89 7.28 7.83
C ILE A 221 11.04 7.49 9.34
N MET A 222 12.26 7.75 9.78
CA MET A 222 12.57 8.09 11.18
C MET A 222 12.30 9.57 11.47
N PRO A 223 11.74 9.92 12.64
CA PRO A 223 11.59 11.31 13.04
C PRO A 223 12.97 11.95 13.30
N PRO A 224 13.10 13.28 13.10
CA PRO A 224 14.35 13.97 13.37
C PRO A 224 14.60 14.05 14.88
N LYS A 225 15.87 14.19 15.28
CA LYS A 225 16.23 14.32 16.70
C LYS A 225 15.75 15.67 17.23
N THR A 226 15.01 15.65 18.34
CA THR A 226 14.39 16.86 18.91
C THR A 226 15.13 17.41 20.12
N GLN A 227 15.92 16.58 20.80
CA GLN A 227 16.60 16.90 22.05
C GLN A 227 17.50 18.14 21.97
N PRO A 228 18.32 18.36 20.92
CA PRO A 228 19.18 19.54 20.84
C PRO A 228 18.38 20.84 20.87
N LEU A 229 17.27 20.91 20.13
CA LEU A 229 16.40 22.09 20.10
C LEU A 229 15.68 22.28 21.43
N LEU A 230 15.16 21.20 22.03
CA LEU A 230 14.47 21.27 23.32
C LEU A 230 15.40 21.73 24.45
N ALA A 231 16.67 21.34 24.42
CA ALA A 231 17.68 21.77 25.39
C ALA A 231 17.89 23.28 25.33
N VAL A 232 18.05 23.85 24.13
CA VAL A 232 18.19 25.30 23.93
C VAL A 232 16.94 26.03 24.41
N ILE A 233 15.75 25.58 24.00
CA ILE A 233 14.47 26.20 24.44
C ILE A 233 14.32 26.15 25.96
N HIS A 234 14.71 25.03 26.58
CA HIS A 234 14.64 24.89 28.02
C HIS A 234 15.59 25.86 28.74
N ALA A 235 16.81 26.05 28.21
CA ALA A 235 17.78 27.02 28.73
C ALA A 235 17.25 28.47 28.61
N ILE A 236 16.63 28.81 27.47
CA ILE A 236 16.01 30.13 27.25
C ILE A 236 14.91 30.40 28.29
N ARG A 237 14.10 29.37 28.59
CA ARG A 237 12.91 29.48 29.45
C ARG A 237 13.16 29.24 30.94
N LYS A 238 14.38 29.35 31.46
CA LYS A 238 14.56 29.26 32.92
C LYS A 238 13.91 30.48 33.61
N PRO A 239 13.17 30.31 34.73
CA PRO A 239 12.39 31.39 35.36
C PRO A 239 13.19 32.66 35.70
N GLN A 240 14.47 32.51 36.01
CA GLN A 240 15.39 33.61 36.32
C GLN A 240 15.61 34.59 35.15
N TYR A 241 15.44 34.14 33.90
CA TYR A 241 15.62 34.96 32.70
C TYR A 241 14.34 35.65 32.22
N TYR A 242 13.20 35.41 32.87
CA TYR A 242 11.95 36.06 32.47
C TYR A 242 11.95 37.55 32.83
N VAL A 243 11.62 38.38 31.85
CA VAL A 243 11.24 39.77 32.04
C VAL A 243 9.83 39.81 32.63
N LYS A 244 9.70 40.30 33.87
CA LYS A 244 8.43 40.30 34.64
C LYS A 244 7.86 41.70 34.89
N ARG A 245 8.64 42.77 34.66
CA ARG A 245 8.30 44.16 34.98
C ARG A 245 8.89 45.10 33.92
N GLY A 246 8.25 46.27 33.72
CA GLY A 246 8.61 47.29 32.72
C GLY A 246 7.65 47.28 31.53
N TYR A 247 6.83 48.33 31.39
CA TYR A 247 5.67 48.35 30.49
C TYR A 247 6.04 48.10 29.02
N THR A 248 7.05 48.82 28.52
CA THR A 248 7.48 48.76 27.11
C THR A 248 8.27 47.50 26.78
N VAL A 249 9.25 47.13 27.62
CA VAL A 249 10.06 45.90 27.41
C VAL A 249 9.17 44.65 27.45
N LEU A 250 8.18 44.62 28.34
CA LEU A 250 7.28 43.49 28.46
C LEU A 250 6.42 43.29 27.20
N GLN A 251 5.94 44.37 26.58
CA GLN A 251 5.16 44.31 25.34
C GLN A 251 5.95 43.70 24.18
N VAL A 252 7.24 43.98 24.09
CA VAL A 252 8.12 43.44 23.02
C VAL A 252 8.51 41.98 23.30
N VAL A 253 8.71 41.62 24.57
CA VAL A 253 9.19 40.27 24.94
C VAL A 253 8.06 39.23 25.02
N GLN A 254 6.82 39.64 25.34
CA GLN A 254 5.66 38.72 25.41
C GLN A 254 5.43 37.92 24.10
N PRO A 255 5.43 38.54 22.90
CA PRO A 255 5.36 37.82 21.63
C PRO A 255 6.45 36.75 21.46
N VAL A 256 7.68 37.04 21.89
CA VAL A 256 8.81 36.09 21.83
C VAL A 256 8.52 34.86 22.69
N TYR A 257 8.06 35.03 23.93
CA TYR A 257 7.72 33.90 24.79
C TYR A 257 6.56 33.06 24.24
N ALA A 258 5.56 33.70 23.65
CA ALA A 258 4.45 33.02 23.02
C ALA A 258 4.91 32.20 21.80
N ALA A 259 5.73 32.80 20.93
CA ALA A 259 6.29 32.12 19.75
C ALA A 259 7.21 30.96 20.15
N LEU A 260 8.08 31.14 21.15
CA LEU A 260 8.95 30.09 21.69
C LEU A 260 8.15 28.93 22.31
N THR A 261 7.01 29.23 22.96
CA THR A 261 6.10 28.21 23.50
C THR A 261 5.45 27.39 22.39
N ARG A 262 4.99 28.04 21.32
CA ARG A 262 4.45 27.35 20.13
C ARG A 262 5.53 26.49 19.45
N LEU A 263 6.74 27.01 19.34
CA LEU A 263 7.86 26.28 18.76
C LEU A 263 8.19 25.01 19.57
N ARG A 264 8.22 25.10 20.91
CA ARG A 264 8.34 23.94 21.79
C ARG A 264 7.23 22.92 21.57
N GLN A 265 5.98 23.38 21.56
CA GLN A 265 4.81 22.50 21.33
C GLN A 265 4.93 21.75 20.00
N ASN A 266 5.33 22.44 18.93
CA ASN A 266 5.49 21.81 17.62
C ASN A 266 6.62 20.76 17.60
N ILE A 267 7.72 20.99 18.32
CA ILE A 267 8.79 20.00 18.45
C ILE A 267 8.31 18.79 19.25
N THR A 268 7.67 19.02 20.41
CA THR A 268 7.13 17.94 21.26
C THR A 268 6.07 17.11 20.53
N ASN A 269 5.18 17.76 19.79
CA ASN A 269 4.11 17.12 19.05
C ASN A 269 4.56 16.54 17.69
N GLN A 270 5.86 16.63 17.36
CA GLN A 270 6.42 16.17 16.08
C GLN A 270 5.67 16.73 14.86
N ALA A 271 5.43 18.04 14.89
CA ALA A 271 4.70 18.75 13.83
C ALA A 271 5.33 18.51 12.44
N HIS A 272 4.49 18.48 11.42
CA HIS A 272 4.96 18.40 10.04
C HIS A 272 5.70 19.67 9.61
N TYR A 273 6.52 19.55 8.55
CA TYR A 273 7.34 20.62 8.01
C TYR A 273 6.63 21.97 7.92
N ARG A 274 5.43 22.05 7.32
CA ARG A 274 4.68 23.30 7.19
C ARG A 274 4.35 23.95 8.54
N GLY A 275 3.86 23.15 9.49
CA GLY A 275 3.54 23.66 10.83
C GLY A 275 4.78 24.14 11.58
N MET A 276 5.89 23.40 11.48
CA MET A 276 7.16 23.78 12.09
C MET A 276 7.76 25.03 11.44
N SER A 277 7.76 25.12 10.11
CA SER A 277 8.25 26.27 9.34
C SER A 277 7.51 27.55 9.71
N ASN A 278 6.19 27.49 9.81
CA ASN A 278 5.37 28.65 10.20
C ASN A 278 5.67 29.08 11.64
N ALA A 279 5.83 28.13 12.57
CA ALA A 279 6.18 28.46 13.95
C ALA A 279 7.58 29.07 14.07
N TRP A 280 8.54 28.59 13.27
CA TRP A 280 9.88 29.16 13.20
C TRP A 280 9.86 30.59 12.65
N GLN A 281 9.16 30.82 11.54
CA GLN A 281 9.03 32.15 10.95
C GLN A 281 8.41 33.16 11.92
N ASN A 282 7.35 32.75 12.63
CA ASN A 282 6.72 33.60 13.65
C ASN A 282 7.68 33.93 14.80
N TYR A 283 8.53 32.98 15.20
CA TYR A 283 9.56 33.23 16.21
C TYR A 283 10.64 34.18 15.71
N GLN A 284 11.11 34.02 14.46
CA GLN A 284 12.09 34.93 13.85
C GLN A 284 11.56 36.37 13.76
N LEU A 285 10.29 36.55 13.38
CA LEU A 285 9.67 37.88 13.36
C LEU A 285 9.63 38.51 14.75
N ALA A 286 9.18 37.76 15.77
CA ALA A 286 9.17 38.26 17.14
C ALA A 286 10.59 38.59 17.66
N MET A 287 11.61 37.82 17.27
CA MET A 287 13.00 38.09 17.61
C MET A 287 13.58 39.29 16.87
N GLN A 288 13.15 39.54 15.63
CA GLN A 288 13.52 40.74 14.88
C GLN A 288 12.99 42.00 15.56
N ASP A 289 11.72 42.00 15.97
CA ASP A 289 11.12 43.11 16.74
C ASP A 289 11.89 43.34 18.05
N LEU A 290 12.25 42.25 18.75
CA LEU A 290 13.06 42.33 19.96
C LEU A 290 14.45 42.92 19.71
N ARG A 291 15.10 42.51 18.63
CA ARG A 291 16.44 42.96 18.26
C ARG A 291 16.44 44.44 17.90
N GLN A 292 15.44 44.90 17.16
CA GLN A 292 15.26 46.32 16.83
C GLN A 292 15.08 47.13 18.12
N TYR A 293 14.17 46.71 19.00
CA TYR A 293 13.96 47.35 20.30
C TYR A 293 15.24 47.41 21.13
N TYR A 294 16.01 46.31 21.14
CA TYR A 294 17.30 46.25 21.84
C TYR A 294 18.32 47.24 21.28
N GLN A 295 18.42 47.33 19.95
CA GLN A 295 19.33 48.25 19.27
C GLN A 295 18.99 49.73 19.54
N GLU A 296 17.70 50.07 19.48
CA GLU A 296 17.23 51.44 19.67
C GLU A 296 17.37 51.91 21.13
N HIS A 297 17.15 51.03 22.11
CA HIS A 297 17.02 51.45 23.51
C HIS A 297 18.15 51.02 24.45
N TYR A 298 18.94 49.99 24.10
CA TYR A 298 19.94 49.41 25.00
C TYR A 298 21.36 49.37 24.40
N TRP A 299 21.49 49.23 23.08
CA TRP A 299 22.80 49.06 22.41
C TRP A 299 23.68 50.32 22.46
N GLN A 300 23.12 51.50 22.16
CA GLN A 300 23.88 52.75 22.10
C GLN A 300 24.25 53.32 23.49
N SER A 301 23.56 52.89 24.54
CA SER A 301 23.69 53.43 25.90
C SER A 301 24.49 52.53 26.85
N GLY A 302 25.37 51.66 26.32
CA GLY A 302 26.15 50.72 27.14
C GLY A 302 25.32 49.71 27.94
N GLY A 303 24.09 49.39 27.49
CA GLY A 303 23.17 48.49 28.19
C GLY A 303 22.18 49.17 29.15
N THR A 304 22.20 50.50 29.25
CA THR A 304 21.24 51.29 30.04
C THR A 304 20.05 51.73 29.17
N PRO A 305 18.79 51.44 29.54
CA PRO A 305 17.65 51.85 28.72
C PRO A 305 17.61 53.38 28.54
N HIS A 306 17.23 53.86 27.36
CA HIS A 306 17.12 55.30 27.05
C HIS A 306 16.22 56.08 28.05
N ASN A 307 15.28 55.40 28.70
CA ASN A 307 14.37 55.95 29.74
C ASN A 307 14.81 55.61 31.17
N PHE A 308 16.09 55.32 31.42
CA PHE A 308 16.61 55.11 32.76
C PHE A 308 16.68 56.45 33.50
N HIS A 309 15.59 56.84 34.16
CA HIS A 309 15.65 57.78 35.25
C HIS A 309 16.17 57.00 36.45
N GLY A 310 17.48 57.04 36.67
CA GLY A 310 18.04 56.60 37.94
C GLY A 310 17.26 57.28 39.04
N HIS A 311 16.62 56.51 39.91
CA HIS A 311 16.35 57.04 41.24
C HIS A 311 17.71 57.19 41.88
N ASP A 312 18.27 58.39 41.82
CA ASP A 312 19.29 58.83 42.74
C ASP A 312 18.71 58.61 44.13
N ASN A 313 19.10 57.49 44.75
CA ASN A 313 18.93 57.29 46.18
C ASN A 313 19.81 58.36 46.84
N ARG A 314 19.22 59.51 47.15
CA ARG A 314 19.66 60.37 48.24
C ARG A 314 19.36 59.71 49.57
#